data_AF-A0A2E7EFW4-F1
#
_entry.id   AF-A0A2E7EFW4-F1
#
_cell.length_a   1.000
_cell.length_b   1.000
_cell.length_c   1.000
_cell.angle_alpha   90.00
_cell.angle_beta   90.00
_cell.angle_gamma   90.00
#
_symmetry.space_group_name_H-M   'P 1'
#
loop_
_entity.id
_entity.type
_entity.pdbx_description
1 polymer ?
#
loop_
_entity_poly.entity_id
_entity_poly.type
_entity_poly.pdbx_seq_one_letter_code
_entity_poly.pdbx_strand_id
1 'polypeptide(L)'
;MQSHPSKTSDVDELQILASRPDCTEDDLKTAYRRMAQNLHPDHGGDAERFQALQREYEASLERLKEPARRIVASGYPIRPPQRQKPRRRLFVRAFFIVIALVVFTLFLPREARLVVLSLLPALLVFLIVPLFMSTLKIHVSVFVFVVSSPVLLATIAGILFNDAFLKTFVVVDNVGRDQDYFLLSFLATLMALFASTLVGMFFSFSSQR
;
A
#
# COMPACT_ATOMS: atom_id res chain seq x y z
N MET A 1 -45.18 12.60 -7.67
CA MET A 1 -44.21 11.74 -6.99
C MET A 1 -43.04 11.50 -7.93
N GLN A 2 -41.86 11.96 -7.55
CA GLN A 2 -40.68 12.02 -8.41
C GLN A 2 -40.18 10.60 -8.72
N SER A 3 -40.07 10.28 -10.01
CA SER A 3 -39.43 9.09 -10.55
C SER A 3 -37.93 9.18 -10.31
N HIS A 4 -37.43 8.44 -9.32
CA HIS A 4 -35.99 8.18 -9.18
C HIS A 4 -35.46 7.49 -10.45
N PRO A 5 -34.32 7.94 -11.00
CA PRO A 5 -33.77 7.36 -12.22
C PRO A 5 -33.45 5.88 -11.98
N SER A 6 -34.03 5.04 -12.82
CA SER A 6 -33.95 3.58 -12.81
C SER A 6 -32.51 3.08 -12.64
N LYS A 7 -32.20 2.61 -11.43
CA LYS A 7 -31.05 1.74 -11.15
C LYS A 7 -31.05 0.60 -12.18
N THR A 8 -29.94 0.44 -12.89
CA THR A 8 -29.62 -0.76 -13.68
C THR A 8 -29.91 -1.99 -12.82
N SER A 9 -30.63 -3.00 -13.33
CA SER A 9 -30.94 -4.17 -12.49
C SER A 9 -29.65 -4.92 -12.14
N ASP A 10 -29.58 -5.62 -10.99
CA ASP A 10 -28.36 -6.34 -10.59
C ASP A 10 -27.89 -7.33 -11.68
N VAL A 11 -28.85 -7.87 -12.42
CA VAL A 11 -28.65 -8.73 -13.60
C VAL A 11 -27.97 -7.96 -14.74
N ASP A 12 -28.45 -6.75 -15.06
CA ASP A 12 -27.85 -5.89 -16.08
C ASP A 12 -26.43 -5.46 -15.70
N GLU A 13 -26.16 -5.18 -14.42
CA GLU A 13 -24.81 -4.85 -13.95
C GLU A 13 -23.84 -6.02 -14.18
N LEU A 14 -24.29 -7.26 -13.92
CA LEU A 14 -23.50 -8.45 -14.18
C LEU A 14 -23.23 -8.64 -15.69
N GLN A 15 -24.24 -8.39 -16.53
CA GLN A 15 -24.13 -8.48 -17.98
C GLN A 15 -23.18 -7.42 -18.55
N ILE A 16 -23.28 -6.18 -18.09
CA ILE A 16 -22.40 -5.08 -18.48
C ILE A 16 -20.96 -5.42 -18.08
N LEU A 17 -20.73 -5.97 -16.88
CA LEU A 17 -19.42 -6.40 -16.44
C LEU A 17 -18.86 -7.49 -17.37
N ALA A 18 -19.64 -8.52 -17.67
CA ALA A 18 -19.24 -9.62 -18.54
C ALA A 18 -18.95 -9.19 -19.99
N SER A 19 -19.56 -8.09 -20.46
CA SER A 19 -19.33 -7.53 -21.80
C SER A 19 -17.96 -6.84 -21.95
N ARG A 20 -17.27 -6.56 -20.85
CA ARG A 20 -15.99 -5.86 -20.90
C ARG A 20 -14.88 -6.78 -21.42
N PRO A 21 -14.00 -6.29 -22.31
CA PRO A 21 -12.95 -7.11 -22.94
C PRO A 21 -11.87 -7.59 -21.95
N ASP A 22 -11.75 -6.93 -20.80
CA ASP A 22 -10.81 -7.22 -19.71
C ASP A 22 -11.45 -7.98 -18.54
N CYS A 23 -12.74 -8.32 -18.63
CA CYS A 23 -13.44 -9.07 -17.58
C CYS A 23 -12.90 -10.49 -17.46
N THR A 24 -12.53 -10.90 -16.24
CA THR A 24 -12.12 -12.29 -15.96
C THR A 24 -13.21 -13.08 -15.22
N GLU A 25 -13.08 -14.41 -15.21
CA GLU A 25 -13.96 -15.30 -14.42
C GLU A 25 -13.93 -14.94 -12.92
N ASP A 26 -12.77 -14.55 -12.39
CA ASP A 26 -12.61 -14.13 -10.99
C ASP A 26 -13.42 -12.85 -10.68
N ASP A 27 -13.43 -11.89 -11.61
CA ASP A 27 -14.18 -10.63 -11.47
C ASP A 27 -15.68 -10.89 -11.50
N LEU A 28 -16.14 -11.70 -12.47
CA LEU A 28 -17.52 -12.12 -12.60
C LEU A 28 -18.00 -12.87 -11.34
N LYS A 29 -17.20 -13.79 -10.81
CA LYS A 29 -17.48 -14.52 -9.57
C LYS A 29 -17.52 -13.62 -8.34
N THR A 30 -16.73 -12.54 -8.33
CA THR A 30 -16.70 -11.59 -7.22
C THR A 30 -17.92 -10.69 -7.23
N ALA A 31 -18.30 -10.17 -8.41
CA ALA A 31 -19.53 -9.41 -8.59
C ALA A 31 -20.77 -10.25 -8.25
N TYR A 32 -20.84 -11.48 -8.77
CA TYR A 32 -21.90 -12.43 -8.45
C TYR A 32 -22.03 -12.64 -6.93
N ARG A 33 -20.93 -12.92 -6.21
CA ARG A 33 -20.98 -13.11 -4.76
C ARG A 33 -21.49 -11.88 -4.01
N ARG A 34 -21.11 -10.68 -4.43
CA ARG A 34 -21.60 -9.42 -3.84
C ARG A 34 -23.10 -9.26 -4.01
N MET A 35 -23.61 -9.53 -5.21
CA MET A 35 -25.03 -9.40 -5.53
C MET A 35 -25.86 -10.52 -4.87
N ALA A 36 -25.35 -11.75 -4.89
CA ALA A 36 -25.96 -12.93 -4.26
C ALA A 36 -26.19 -12.73 -2.76
N GLN A 37 -25.25 -12.10 -2.05
CA GLN A 37 -25.41 -11.80 -0.62
C GLN A 37 -26.62 -10.89 -0.34
N ASN A 38 -26.90 -9.92 -1.21
CA ASN A 38 -28.00 -8.98 -1.03
C ASN A 38 -29.35 -9.54 -1.50
N LEU A 39 -29.33 -10.41 -2.51
CA LEU A 39 -30.53 -10.97 -3.12
C LEU A 39 -30.94 -12.33 -2.52
N HIS A 40 -30.15 -12.91 -1.61
CA HIS A 40 -30.45 -14.22 -1.05
C HIS A 40 -31.75 -14.21 -0.24
N PRO A 41 -32.67 -15.17 -0.46
CA PRO A 41 -33.95 -15.22 0.25
C PRO A 41 -33.78 -15.34 1.77
N ASP A 42 -32.75 -16.05 2.24
CA ASP A 42 -32.44 -16.16 3.68
C ASP A 42 -32.07 -14.83 4.36
N HIS A 43 -31.73 -13.81 3.57
CA HIS A 43 -31.41 -12.46 4.06
C HIS A 43 -32.53 -11.44 3.77
N GLY A 44 -33.72 -11.91 3.42
CA GLY A 44 -34.86 -11.07 3.04
C GLY A 44 -34.82 -10.60 1.58
N GLY A 45 -34.00 -11.25 0.75
CA GLY A 45 -33.94 -11.01 -0.68
C GLY A 45 -35.07 -11.70 -1.46
N ASP A 46 -35.09 -11.45 -2.77
CA ASP A 46 -36.11 -11.96 -3.68
C ASP A 46 -35.57 -13.20 -4.41
N ALA A 47 -36.23 -14.34 -4.21
CA ALA A 47 -35.84 -15.62 -4.81
C ALA A 47 -35.89 -15.59 -6.34
N GLU A 48 -36.84 -14.87 -6.95
CA GLU A 48 -36.95 -14.77 -8.41
C GLU A 48 -35.78 -13.97 -8.99
N ARG A 49 -35.41 -12.88 -8.33
CA ARG A 49 -34.23 -12.07 -8.70
C ARG A 49 -32.93 -12.83 -8.49
N PHE A 50 -32.83 -13.62 -7.43
CA PHE A 50 -31.66 -14.47 -7.20
C PHE A 50 -31.51 -15.52 -8.31
N GLN A 51 -32.59 -16.18 -8.72
CA GLN A 51 -32.57 -17.12 -9.84
C GLN A 51 -32.24 -16.43 -11.19
N ALA A 52 -32.72 -15.21 -11.41
CA ALA A 52 -32.36 -14.43 -12.59
C ALA A 52 -30.86 -14.08 -12.60
N LEU A 53 -30.31 -13.65 -11.46
CA LEU A 53 -28.88 -13.40 -11.29
C LEU A 53 -28.04 -14.65 -11.55
N GLN A 54 -28.45 -15.80 -11.02
CA GLN A 54 -27.74 -17.05 -11.20
C GLN A 54 -27.70 -17.48 -12.68
N ARG A 55 -28.84 -17.39 -13.38
CA ARG A 55 -28.91 -17.69 -14.82
C ARG A 55 -27.99 -16.80 -15.65
N GLU A 56 -27.98 -15.50 -15.36
CA GLU A 56 -27.10 -14.56 -16.08
C GLU A 56 -25.62 -14.79 -15.79
N TYR A 57 -25.29 -15.18 -14.55
CA TYR A 57 -23.94 -15.57 -14.16
C TYR A 57 -23.44 -16.77 -14.97
N GLU A 58 -24.26 -17.82 -15.06
CA GLU A 58 -23.95 -19.03 -15.84
C GLU A 58 -23.78 -18.69 -17.33
N ALA A 59 -24.70 -17.94 -17.93
CA ALA A 59 -24.61 -17.52 -19.34
C ALA A 59 -23.37 -16.65 -19.61
N SER A 60 -23.05 -15.73 -18.70
CA SER A 60 -21.86 -14.87 -18.79
C SER A 60 -20.56 -15.66 -18.69
N LEU A 61 -20.54 -16.68 -17.84
CA LEU A 61 -19.39 -17.57 -17.67
C LEU A 61 -19.13 -18.40 -18.95
N GLU A 62 -20.19 -18.84 -19.62
CA GLU A 62 -20.08 -19.53 -20.91
C GLU A 62 -19.51 -18.61 -22.00
N ARG A 63 -20.04 -17.37 -22.11
CA ARG A 63 -19.57 -16.36 -23.06
C ARG A 63 -18.08 -16.03 -22.89
N LEU A 64 -17.56 -16.02 -21.66
CA LEU A 64 -16.12 -15.81 -21.39
C LEU A 64 -15.25 -17.00 -21.84
N LYS A 65 -15.78 -18.23 -21.81
CA LYS A 65 -15.04 -19.44 -22.22
C LYS A 65 -14.96 -19.60 -23.74
N GLU A 66 -15.92 -19.03 -24.47
CA GLU A 66 -16.05 -19.20 -25.92
C GLU A 66 -14.92 -18.57 -26.78
N PRO A 67 -14.49 -17.32 -26.55
CA PRO A 67 -13.34 -16.77 -27.27
C PRO A 67 -12.06 -17.53 -26.95
N ALA A 68 -11.87 -17.99 -25.71
CA ALA A 68 -10.74 -18.83 -25.35
C ALA A 68 -10.73 -20.16 -26.14
N ARG A 69 -11.88 -20.83 -26.30
CA ARG A 69 -11.98 -22.05 -27.13
C ARG A 69 -11.67 -21.78 -28.60
N ARG A 70 -12.18 -20.68 -29.17
CA ARG A 70 -11.92 -20.33 -30.59
C ARG A 70 -10.45 -20.00 -30.85
N ILE A 71 -9.78 -19.32 -29.93
CA ILE A 71 -8.35 -18.97 -30.08
C ILE A 71 -7.47 -20.21 -29.87
N VAL A 72 -7.81 -21.09 -28.93
CA VAL A 72 -7.11 -22.39 -28.78
C VAL A 72 -7.28 -23.23 -30.05
N ALA A 73 -8.47 -23.23 -30.65
CA ALA A 73 -8.73 -23.91 -31.92
C ALA A 73 -8.02 -23.27 -33.13
N SER A 74 -7.68 -21.98 -33.09
CA SER A 74 -7.03 -21.27 -34.20
C SER A 74 -5.50 -21.41 -34.24
N GLY A 75 -4.88 -22.07 -33.25
CA GLY A 75 -3.45 -22.34 -33.24
C GLY A 75 -2.54 -21.12 -33.04
N TYR A 76 -3.09 -19.94 -32.77
CA TYR A 76 -2.29 -18.75 -32.46
C TYR A 76 -1.75 -18.80 -31.02
N PRO A 77 -0.49 -18.43 -30.78
CA PRO A 77 0.06 -18.37 -29.43
C PRO A 77 -0.67 -17.28 -28.64
N ILE A 78 -1.54 -17.70 -27.74
CA ILE A 78 -2.23 -16.80 -26.81
C ILE A 78 -1.17 -16.24 -25.87
N ARG A 79 -0.85 -14.96 -26.00
CA ARG A 79 -0.21 -14.23 -24.90
C ARG A 79 -1.31 -14.07 -23.85
N PRO A 80 -1.28 -14.79 -22.71
CA PRO A 80 -2.34 -14.67 -21.72
C PRO A 80 -2.46 -13.20 -21.34
N PRO A 81 -3.68 -12.63 -21.22
CA PRO A 81 -3.85 -11.27 -20.74
C PRO A 81 -3.06 -11.14 -19.45
N GLN A 82 -2.11 -10.20 -19.42
CA GLN A 82 -1.23 -10.05 -18.26
C GLN A 82 -2.09 -9.63 -17.07
N ARG A 83 -2.42 -10.62 -16.23
CA ARG A 83 -3.11 -10.46 -14.96
C ARG A 83 -2.35 -9.44 -14.12
N GLN A 84 -2.82 -8.20 -14.08
CA GLN A 84 -2.38 -7.26 -13.05
C GLN A 84 -2.96 -7.76 -11.73
N LYS A 85 -2.21 -8.63 -11.03
CA LYS A 85 -2.60 -9.09 -9.69
C LYS A 85 -2.94 -7.85 -8.87
N PRO A 86 -4.13 -7.76 -8.25
CA PRO A 86 -4.49 -6.61 -7.45
C PRO A 86 -3.42 -6.45 -6.37
N ARG A 87 -2.63 -5.36 -6.48
CA ARG A 87 -1.45 -5.08 -5.64
C ARG A 87 -1.75 -5.08 -4.13
N ARG A 88 -3.04 -5.07 -3.73
CA ARG A 88 -3.51 -5.02 -2.34
C ARG A 88 -3.03 -6.16 -1.43
N ARG A 89 -2.75 -7.37 -1.93
CA ARG A 89 -2.37 -8.50 -1.04
C ARG A 89 -0.97 -8.36 -0.41
N LEU A 90 -0.06 -7.61 -1.04
CA LEU A 90 1.28 -7.38 -0.47
C LEU A 90 1.26 -6.38 0.69
N PHE A 91 0.43 -5.34 0.60
CA PHE A 91 0.31 -4.33 1.65
C PHE A 91 -0.22 -4.91 2.96
N VAL A 92 -1.21 -5.82 2.88
CA VAL A 92 -1.77 -6.46 4.08
C VAL A 92 -0.71 -7.29 4.81
N ARG A 93 0.12 -8.06 4.07
CA ARG A 93 1.19 -8.86 4.67
C ARG A 93 2.27 -7.99 5.32
N ALA A 94 2.69 -6.92 4.65
CA ALA A 94 3.67 -5.99 5.21
C ALA A 94 3.15 -5.31 6.49
N PHE A 95 1.88 -4.93 6.53
CA PHE A 95 1.25 -4.32 7.70
C PHE A 95 1.28 -5.24 8.93
N PHE A 96 0.92 -6.52 8.77
CA PHE A 96 0.97 -7.48 9.87
C PHE A 96 2.40 -7.78 10.35
N ILE A 97 3.38 -7.77 9.44
CA ILE A 97 4.80 -7.95 9.79
C ILE A 97 5.27 -6.79 10.69
N VAL A 98 4.91 -5.55 10.36
CA VAL A 98 5.31 -4.37 11.14
C VAL A 98 4.68 -4.41 12.53
N ILE A 99 3.38 -4.73 12.62
CA ILE A 99 2.70 -4.89 13.92
C ILE A 99 3.37 -5.99 14.74
N ALA A 100 3.66 -7.14 14.15
CA ALA A 100 4.32 -8.23 14.85
C ALA A 100 5.72 -7.82 15.36
N LEU A 101 6.47 -7.04 14.58
CA LEU A 101 7.78 -6.52 14.96
C LEU A 101 7.66 -5.56 16.15
N VAL A 102 6.71 -4.61 16.10
CA VAL A 102 6.42 -3.67 17.20
C VAL A 102 6.02 -4.41 18.47
N VAL A 103 5.09 -5.38 18.38
CA VAL A 103 4.68 -6.19 19.53
C VAL A 103 5.86 -6.98 20.09
N PHE A 104 6.70 -7.59 19.24
CA PHE A 104 7.90 -8.30 19.66
C PHE A 104 8.86 -7.40 20.45
N THR A 105 9.00 -6.12 20.07
CA THR A 105 9.83 -5.16 20.81
C THR A 105 9.41 -4.98 22.28
N LEU A 106 8.12 -5.14 22.58
CA LEU A 106 7.59 -5.03 23.94
C LEU A 106 8.04 -6.19 24.84
N PHE A 107 8.37 -7.34 24.23
CA PHE A 107 8.84 -8.53 24.95
C PHE A 107 10.37 -8.57 25.14
N LEU A 108 11.12 -7.66 24.51
CA LEU A 108 12.56 -7.59 24.72
C LEU A 108 12.93 -7.09 26.14
N PRO A 109 14.06 -7.56 26.70
CA PRO A 109 14.62 -7.04 27.95
C PRO A 109 14.88 -5.53 27.84
N ARG A 110 14.80 -4.81 28.96
CA ARG A 110 14.78 -3.33 29.01
C ARG A 110 15.94 -2.69 28.24
N GLU A 111 17.13 -3.26 28.36
CA GLU A 111 18.35 -2.76 27.69
C GLU A 111 18.23 -2.84 26.16
N ALA A 112 17.77 -3.98 25.64
CA ALA A 112 17.56 -4.16 24.20
C ALA A 112 16.37 -3.32 23.68
N ARG A 113 15.36 -3.08 24.53
CA ARG A 113 14.19 -2.28 24.15
C ARG A 113 14.55 -0.83 23.84
N LEU A 114 15.47 -0.23 24.58
CA LEU A 114 15.90 1.16 24.35
C LEU A 114 16.65 1.31 23.03
N VAL A 115 17.54 0.37 22.71
CA VAL A 115 18.26 0.34 21.43
C VAL A 115 17.30 0.13 20.27
N VAL A 116 16.29 -0.73 20.42
CA VAL A 116 15.31 -0.97 19.35
C VAL A 116 14.36 0.23 19.19
N LEU A 117 13.93 0.87 20.29
CA LEU A 117 13.10 2.07 20.25
C LEU A 117 13.82 3.26 19.61
N SER A 118 15.13 3.40 19.80
CA SER A 118 15.91 4.47 19.15
C SER A 118 16.07 4.25 17.63
N LEU A 119 16.01 3.00 17.17
CA LEU A 119 16.05 2.65 15.74
C LEU A 119 14.67 2.66 15.06
N LEU A 120 13.58 2.62 15.83
CA LEU A 120 12.22 2.57 15.34
C LEU A 120 11.86 3.72 14.38
N PRO A 121 12.23 5.00 14.64
CA PRO A 121 11.96 6.10 13.72
C PRO A 121 12.63 5.91 12.36
N ALA A 122 13.89 5.45 12.35
CA ALA A 122 14.64 5.19 11.11
C ALA A 122 14.00 4.04 10.30
N LEU A 123 13.59 2.98 11.00
CA LEU A 123 12.92 1.84 10.37
C LEU A 123 11.53 2.20 9.84
N LEU A 124 10.80 3.07 10.54
CA LEU A 124 9.50 3.59 10.12
C LEU A 124 9.64 4.46 8.86
N VAL A 125 10.65 5.33 8.79
CA VAL A 125 10.97 6.12 7.58
C VAL A 125 11.30 5.19 6.41
N PHE A 126 12.13 4.17 6.65
CA PHE A 126 12.50 3.20 5.61
C PHE A 126 11.29 2.41 5.08
N LEU A 127 10.28 2.16 5.93
CA LEU A 127 9.06 1.47 5.54
C LEU A 127 8.03 2.39 4.86
N ILE A 128 7.82 3.60 5.38
CA ILE A 128 6.80 4.54 4.91
C ILE A 128 7.20 5.21 3.59
N VAL A 129 8.47 5.57 3.41
CA VAL A 129 8.89 6.32 2.22
C VAL A 129 8.66 5.53 0.92
N PRO A 130 8.98 4.23 0.80
CA PRO A 130 8.65 3.44 -0.40
C PRO A 130 7.15 3.34 -0.66
N LEU A 131 6.33 3.24 0.40
CA LEU A 131 4.87 3.19 0.29
C LEU A 131 4.35 4.51 -0.28
N PHE A 132 4.86 5.65 0.21
CA PHE A 132 4.49 6.98 -0.27
C PHE A 132 4.99 7.23 -1.71
N MET A 133 6.23 6.86 -2.02
CA MET A 133 6.81 6.97 -3.36
C MET A 133 6.02 6.13 -4.40
N SER A 134 5.51 4.96 -4.00
CA SER A 134 4.63 4.15 -4.86
C SER A 134 3.33 4.85 -5.23
N THR A 135 2.86 5.82 -4.45
CA THR A 135 1.64 6.61 -4.75
C THR A 135 1.93 7.81 -5.64
N LEU A 136 3.13 8.38 -5.56
CA LEU A 136 3.51 9.61 -6.26
C LEU A 136 4.02 9.41 -7.69
N LYS A 137 4.08 8.17 -8.21
CA LYS A 137 4.71 7.82 -9.51
C LYS A 137 6.17 8.31 -9.64
N ILE A 138 6.82 8.69 -8.54
CA ILE A 138 8.23 9.04 -8.54
C ILE A 138 9.02 7.75 -8.73
N HIS A 139 9.90 7.73 -9.73
CA HIS A 139 10.70 6.55 -10.02
C HIS A 139 11.58 6.18 -8.82
N VAL A 140 11.51 4.90 -8.42
CA VAL A 140 12.32 4.29 -7.34
C VAL A 140 13.82 4.59 -7.50
N SER A 141 14.29 4.84 -8.72
CA SER A 141 15.66 5.23 -9.01
C SER A 141 16.10 6.51 -8.31
N VAL A 142 15.22 7.51 -8.17
CA VAL A 142 15.55 8.78 -7.50
C VAL A 142 15.73 8.56 -6.00
N PHE A 143 14.88 7.74 -5.38
CA PHE A 143 15.01 7.42 -3.96
C PHE A 143 16.28 6.63 -3.66
N VAL A 144 16.58 5.60 -4.46
CA VAL A 144 17.82 4.82 -4.32
C VAL A 144 19.05 5.72 -4.51
N PHE A 145 19.02 6.65 -5.47
CA PHE A 145 20.10 7.60 -5.70
C PHE A 145 20.32 8.54 -4.51
N VAL A 146 19.25 9.06 -3.90
CA VAL A 146 19.33 9.95 -2.73
C VAL A 146 19.85 9.22 -1.49
N VAL A 147 19.34 8.02 -1.21
CA VAL A 147 19.75 7.23 -0.02
C VAL A 147 21.15 6.63 -0.18
N SER A 148 21.55 6.29 -1.40
CA SER A 148 22.90 5.77 -1.69
C SER A 148 23.93 6.88 -1.91
N SER A 149 23.55 8.14 -1.78
CA SER A 149 24.47 9.26 -1.94
C SER A 149 25.53 9.20 -0.83
N PRO A 150 26.82 9.01 -1.17
CA PRO A 150 27.89 8.94 -0.18
C PRO A 150 28.02 10.26 0.60
N VAL A 151 27.62 11.39 0.00
CA VAL A 151 27.58 12.70 0.66
C VAL A 151 26.50 12.73 1.74
N LEU A 152 25.32 12.17 1.46
CA LEU A 152 24.22 12.14 2.41
C LEU A 152 24.52 11.18 3.57
N LEU A 153 25.09 10.01 3.25
CA LEU A 153 25.58 9.05 4.25
C LEU A 153 26.69 9.64 5.12
N ALA A 154 27.67 10.35 4.53
CA ALA A 154 28.74 10.99 5.27
C ALA A 154 28.23 12.14 6.16
N THR A 155 27.23 12.89 5.70
CA THR A 155 26.58 13.93 6.51
C THR A 155 25.84 13.33 7.70
N ILE A 156 25.04 12.27 7.48
CA ILE A 156 24.32 11.58 8.55
C ILE A 156 25.28 10.92 9.54
N ALA A 157 26.32 10.25 9.05
CA ALA A 157 27.37 9.67 9.88
C ALA A 157 28.12 10.77 10.67
N GLY A 158 28.45 11.89 10.02
CA GLY A 158 29.07 13.05 10.67
C GLY A 158 28.21 13.63 11.78
N ILE A 159 26.89 13.63 11.64
CA ILE A 159 25.96 14.07 12.70
C ILE A 159 25.89 13.04 13.83
N LEU A 160 25.76 11.75 13.50
CA LEU A 160 25.66 10.66 14.49
C LEU A 160 26.95 10.45 15.28
N PHE A 161 28.11 10.66 14.65
CA PHE A 161 29.44 10.48 15.23
C PHE A 161 30.11 11.80 15.63
N ASN A 162 29.41 12.93 15.57
CA ASN A 162 29.96 14.18 16.09
C ASN A 162 30.17 14.03 17.60
N ASP A 163 31.37 14.38 18.06
CA ASP A 163 31.77 14.33 19.46
C ASP A 163 30.84 15.19 20.35
N ALA A 164 30.23 16.24 19.79
CA ALA A 164 29.19 17.03 20.46
C ALA A 164 27.86 16.27 20.61
N PHE A 165 27.46 15.48 19.62
CA PHE A 165 26.23 14.67 19.67
C PHE A 165 26.39 13.50 20.64
N LEU A 166 27.55 12.84 20.61
CA LEU A 166 27.91 11.78 21.56
C LEU A 166 28.05 12.32 22.98
N LYS A 167 28.66 13.49 23.20
CA LYS A 167 28.69 14.15 24.52
C LYS A 167 27.30 14.55 25.01
N THR A 168 26.40 14.96 24.11
CA THR A 168 25.00 15.21 24.47
C THR A 168 24.31 13.92 24.92
N PHE A 169 24.57 12.79 24.25
CA PHE A 169 24.06 11.48 24.65
C PHE A 169 24.67 10.96 25.98
N VAL A 170 25.98 11.17 26.20
CA VAL A 170 26.70 10.71 27.41
C VAL A 170 26.42 11.60 28.63
N VAL A 171 26.19 12.91 28.46
CA VAL A 171 25.74 13.79 29.56
C VAL A 171 24.30 13.46 29.99
N VAL A 172 23.49 12.89 29.08
CA VAL A 172 22.09 12.50 29.35
C VAL A 172 21.97 11.22 30.19
N ASP A 173 22.98 10.34 30.22
CA ASP A 173 22.98 9.15 31.09
C ASP A 173 23.05 9.50 32.59
N ASN A 174 23.47 10.73 32.94
CA ASN A 174 23.61 11.20 34.32
C ASN A 174 22.48 12.14 34.80
N VAL A 175 21.56 12.56 33.92
CA VAL A 175 20.45 13.46 34.30
C VAL A 175 19.13 12.73 34.14
N GLY A 176 18.85 11.86 35.11
CA GLY A 176 17.52 11.28 35.25
C GLY A 176 16.52 12.37 35.63
N ARG A 177 15.63 12.75 34.69
CA ARG A 177 14.18 12.90 34.93
C ARG A 177 13.36 13.59 33.84
N ASP A 178 13.93 14.13 32.77
CA ASP A 178 13.11 14.92 31.83
C ASP A 178 13.00 14.28 30.42
N GLN A 179 12.13 13.27 30.30
CA GLN A 179 11.86 12.59 29.02
C GLN A 179 11.16 13.47 27.97
N ASP A 180 10.48 14.55 28.38
CA ASP A 180 9.64 15.35 27.48
C ASP A 180 10.46 16.27 26.54
N TYR A 181 11.63 16.74 26.97
CA TYR A 181 12.51 17.57 26.13
C TYR A 181 13.34 16.75 25.12
N PHE A 182 13.52 15.45 25.38
CA PHE A 182 14.24 14.55 24.47
C PHE A 182 13.48 14.35 23.16
N LEU A 183 12.19 14.04 23.23
CA LEU A 183 11.36 13.85 22.04
C LEU A 183 11.23 15.14 21.25
N LEU A 184 11.07 16.30 21.91
CA LEU A 184 10.97 17.59 21.21
C LEU A 184 12.28 17.99 20.53
N SER A 185 13.44 17.87 21.19
CA SER A 185 14.73 18.24 20.60
C SER A 185 15.14 17.28 19.46
N PHE A 186 14.88 15.98 19.63
CA PHE A 186 15.10 15.00 18.59
C PHE A 186 14.19 15.25 17.38
N LEU A 187 12.89 15.46 17.61
CA LEU A 187 11.92 15.77 16.55
C LEU A 187 12.27 17.08 15.83
N ALA A 188 12.67 18.12 16.57
CA ALA A 188 13.10 19.40 16.00
C ALA A 188 14.33 19.22 15.09
N THR A 189 15.30 18.41 15.51
CA THR A 189 16.51 18.13 14.71
C THR A 189 16.17 17.34 13.45
N LEU A 190 15.27 16.36 13.55
CA LEU A 190 14.78 15.57 12.42
C LEU A 190 14.00 16.42 11.42
N MET A 191 13.15 17.34 11.91
CA MET A 191 12.40 18.29 11.10
C MET A 191 13.32 19.31 10.40
N ALA A 192 14.36 19.78 11.08
CA ALA A 192 15.35 20.69 10.49
C ALA A 192 16.15 20.02 9.36
N LEU A 193 16.56 18.76 9.56
CA LEU A 193 17.21 17.94 8.54
C LEU A 193 16.30 17.70 7.32
N PHE A 194 15.02 17.40 7.58
CA PHE A 194 14.03 17.21 6.53
C PHE A 194 13.75 18.50 5.74
N ALA A 195 13.63 19.64 6.41
CA ALA A 195 13.47 20.93 5.76
C ALA A 195 14.68 21.30 4.89
N SER A 196 15.90 21.05 5.39
CA SER A 196 17.13 21.30 4.63
C SER A 196 17.22 20.46 3.35
N THR A 197 16.84 19.18 3.43
CA THR A 197 16.79 18.29 2.26
C THR A 197 15.71 18.68 1.25
N LEU A 198 14.54 19.14 1.71
CA LEU A 198 13.49 19.66 0.82
C LEU A 198 13.92 20.92 0.07
N VAL A 199 14.59 21.86 0.76
CA VAL A 199 15.11 23.09 0.13
C VAL A 199 16.17 22.76 -0.92
N GLY A 200 17.09 21.84 -0.62
CA GLY A 200 18.09 21.37 -1.59
C GLY A 200 17.47 20.71 -2.83
N MET A 201 16.43 19.91 -2.63
CA MET A 201 15.70 19.27 -3.73
C MET A 201 14.94 20.30 -4.58
N PHE A 202 14.38 21.35 -3.98
CA PHE A 202 13.67 22.42 -4.69
C PHE A 202 14.62 23.27 -5.55
N PHE A 203 15.80 23.62 -5.03
CA PHE A 203 16.83 24.35 -5.78
C PHE A 203 17.44 23.52 -6.91
N SER A 204 17.62 22.21 -6.69
CA SER A 204 18.09 21.31 -7.76
C SER A 204 17.07 21.16 -8.89
N PHE A 205 15.78 21.30 -8.59
CA PHE A 205 14.71 21.20 -9.59
C PHE A 205 14.53 22.51 -10.37
N SER A 206 14.74 23.67 -9.75
CA SER A 206 14.69 24.97 -10.43
C SER A 206 15.86 25.22 -11.37
N SER A 207 17.01 24.56 -11.15
CA SER A 207 18.19 24.70 -12.01
C SER A 207 18.11 23.89 -13.32
N GLN A 208 17.09 23.05 -13.52
CA GLN A 208 16.87 22.26 -14.74
C GLN A 208 15.72 22.78 -15.63
N ARG A 209 15.17 23.97 -15.35
CA ARG A 209 14.31 24.72 -16.27
C ARG A 209 15.06 25.94 -16.77
#